data_AF-A0A843R014-F1
#
_entry.id   AF-A0A843R014-F1
#
_cell.length_a   1.000
_cell.length_b   1.000
_cell.length_c   1.000
_cell.angle_alpha   90.00
_cell.angle_beta   90.00
_cell.angle_gamma   90.00
#
_symmetry.space_group_name_H-M   'P 1'
#
loop_
_entity.id
_entity.type
_entity.pdbx_description
1 polymer ?
#
loop_
_entity_poly.entity_id
_entity_poly.type
_entity_poly.pdbx_seq_one_letter_code
_entity_poly.pdbx_strand_id
1 'polypeptide(L)'
;MPYHILVMRQVEKLIDDPLIIGFTWLVIFDIVSGIVKGLRGRAIPERTNSTKGLYGLCKHMLIMTMVLTVYPYLITLNFNSTAQFMVLAFSYQYLVSIIENLSQMDIHVEWLRPIIDNLASKLNLAKSQTDYDAKDFNHVTGSYQGKEKDNDTKNDSN
;
A
#
# COMPACT_ATOMS: atom_id res chain seq x y z
N MET A 1 -25.96 16.62 -23.03
CA MET A 1 -26.44 16.19 -21.69
C MET A 1 -25.73 17.02 -20.63
N PRO A 2 -26.41 17.42 -19.55
CA PRO A 2 -25.76 18.07 -18.41
C PRO A 2 -24.67 17.19 -17.79
N TYR A 3 -23.57 17.80 -17.33
CA TYR A 3 -22.42 17.06 -16.77
C TYR A 3 -22.77 16.18 -15.56
N HIS A 4 -23.70 16.61 -14.70
CA HIS A 4 -24.12 15.81 -13.55
C HIS A 4 -24.77 14.48 -13.97
N ILE A 5 -25.49 14.44 -15.09
CA ILE A 5 -26.08 13.19 -15.62
C ILE A 5 -24.99 12.29 -16.19
N LEU A 6 -23.97 12.87 -16.84
CA LEU A 6 -22.82 12.11 -17.35
C LEU A 6 -22.04 11.46 -16.21
N VAL A 7 -21.77 12.19 -15.13
CA VAL A 7 -21.08 11.65 -13.95
C VAL A 7 -21.88 10.50 -13.33
N MET A 8 -23.20 10.64 -13.15
CA MET A 8 -24.03 9.57 -12.58
C MET A 8 -23.96 8.27 -13.40
N ARG A 9 -23.97 8.37 -14.74
CA ARG A 9 -23.76 7.19 -15.60
C ARG A 9 -22.38 6.57 -15.46
N GLN A 10 -21.35 7.38 -15.19
CA GLN A 10 -20.01 6.84 -14.94
C GLN A 10 -19.92 6.16 -13.57
N VAL A 11 -20.65 6.66 -12.57
CA VAL A 11 -20.78 6.00 -11.27
C VAL A 11 -21.44 4.63 -11.41
N GLU A 12 -22.51 4.51 -12.20
CA GLU A 12 -23.15 3.22 -12.50
C GLU A 12 -22.17 2.23 -13.14
N LYS A 13 -21.28 2.70 -14.03
CA LYS A 13 -20.29 1.84 -14.68
C LYS A 13 -19.15 1.38 -13.77
N LEU A 14 -18.96 1.99 -12.59
CA LEU A 14 -17.87 1.62 -11.68
C LEU A 14 -17.96 0.16 -11.24
N ILE A 15 -19.17 -0.35 -10.99
CA ILE A 15 -19.39 -1.72 -10.51
C ILE A 15 -19.14 -2.77 -11.59
N ASP A 16 -19.09 -2.36 -12.85
CA ASP A 16 -18.82 -3.22 -14.00
C ASP A 16 -17.38 -3.07 -14.52
N ASP A 17 -16.61 -2.10 -13.99
CA ASP A 17 -15.24 -1.83 -14.43
C ASP A 17 -14.23 -2.80 -13.74
N PRO A 18 -13.58 -3.71 -14.50
CA PRO A 18 -12.65 -4.68 -13.91
C PRO A 18 -11.49 -4.04 -13.16
N LEU A 19 -11.06 -2.83 -13.56
CA LEU A 19 -9.96 -2.12 -12.89
C LEU A 19 -10.38 -1.66 -11.49
N ILE A 20 -11.61 -1.14 -11.36
CA ILE A 20 -12.17 -0.69 -10.08
C ILE A 20 -12.52 -1.87 -9.18
N ILE A 21 -13.06 -2.94 -9.74
CA ILE A 21 -13.30 -4.19 -9.02
C ILE A 21 -11.98 -4.75 -8.47
N GLY A 22 -10.95 -4.83 -9.30
CA GLY A 22 -9.62 -5.30 -8.90
C GLY A 22 -8.99 -4.44 -7.82
N PHE A 23 -9.05 -3.11 -7.97
CA PHE A 23 -8.60 -2.16 -6.95
C PHE A 23 -9.34 -2.37 -5.62
N THR A 24 -10.66 -2.52 -5.65
CA THR A 24 -11.47 -2.75 -4.45
C THR A 24 -11.05 -4.01 -3.71
N TRP A 25 -10.79 -5.10 -4.44
CA TRP A 25 -10.27 -6.33 -3.85
C TRP A 25 -8.89 -6.14 -3.22
N LEU A 26 -8.00 -5.39 -3.85
CA LEU A 26 -6.69 -5.06 -3.26
C LEU A 26 -6.84 -4.31 -1.94
N VAL A 27 -7.73 -3.32 -1.85
CA VAL A 27 -7.98 -2.61 -0.59
C VAL A 27 -8.49 -3.57 0.50
N ILE A 28 -9.43 -4.45 0.15
CA ILE A 28 -9.98 -5.43 1.09
C ILE A 28 -8.88 -6.39 1.58
N PHE A 29 -8.06 -6.93 0.66
CA PHE A 29 -6.96 -7.82 1.01
C PHE A 29 -5.91 -7.13 1.90
N ASP A 30 -5.62 -5.85 1.66
CA ASP A 30 -4.67 -5.10 2.48
C ASP A 30 -5.20 -4.93 3.91
N ILE A 31 -6.47 -4.53 4.07
CA ILE A 31 -7.13 -4.43 5.39
C ILE A 31 -7.09 -5.78 6.11
N VAL A 32 -7.49 -6.86 5.44
CA VAL A 32 -7.51 -8.22 6.02
C VAL A 32 -6.09 -8.66 6.40
N SER A 33 -5.11 -8.50 5.52
CA SER A 33 -3.72 -8.88 5.79
C SER A 33 -3.14 -8.10 6.96
N GLY A 34 -3.44 -6.80 7.07
CA GLY A 34 -3.05 -5.95 8.20
C GLY A 34 -3.68 -6.39 9.53
N ILE A 35 -4.97 -6.76 9.52
CA ILE A 35 -5.64 -7.31 10.71
C ILE A 35 -4.99 -8.63 11.12
N VAL A 36 -4.81 -9.58 10.19
CA VAL A 36 -4.23 -10.90 10.50
C VAL A 36 -2.81 -10.76 11.05
N LYS A 37 -1.99 -9.90 10.46
CA LYS A 37 -0.67 -9.54 10.96
C LYS A 37 -0.73 -9.01 12.39
N GLY A 38 -1.64 -8.07 12.68
CA GLY A 38 -1.84 -7.52 14.02
C GLY A 38 -2.30 -8.55 15.04
N LEU A 39 -3.14 -9.51 14.64
CA LEU A 39 -3.58 -10.62 15.50
C LEU A 39 -2.44 -11.60 15.79
N ARG A 40 -1.62 -11.94 14.79
CA ARG A 40 -0.55 -12.92 14.92
C ARG A 40 0.68 -12.38 15.65
N GLY A 41 0.95 -11.08 15.51
CA GLY A 41 1.98 -10.37 16.29
C GLY A 41 1.64 -10.22 17.79
N ARG A 42 0.39 -10.51 18.19
CA ARG A 42 -0.09 -10.45 19.59
C ARG A 42 0.45 -11.58 20.48
N ALA A 43 1.37 -12.41 19.98
CA ALA A 43 2.21 -13.30 20.78
C ALA A 43 3.25 -12.54 21.63
N ILE A 44 3.41 -11.22 21.43
CA ILE A 44 4.21 -10.33 22.29
C ILE A 44 3.25 -9.43 23.09
N PRO A 45 3.32 -9.40 24.43
CA PRO A 45 2.29 -8.83 25.32
C PRO A 45 2.27 -7.29 25.38
N GLU A 46 2.59 -6.59 24.29
CA GLU A 46 2.54 -5.14 24.24
C GLU A 46 1.29 -4.65 23.47
N ARG A 47 0.22 -4.45 24.25
CA ARG A 47 -0.85 -3.46 24.06
C ARG A 47 -1.14 -3.08 22.60
N THR A 48 -1.98 -3.86 21.91
CA THR A 48 -2.63 -3.39 20.67
C THR A 48 -3.37 -2.09 20.98
N ASN A 49 -2.84 -0.95 20.53
CA ASN A 49 -3.47 0.34 20.71
C ASN A 49 -4.54 0.51 19.62
N SER A 50 -5.82 0.42 20.00
CA SER A 50 -6.99 0.55 19.11
C SER A 50 -6.92 1.78 18.19
N THR A 51 -6.30 2.87 18.66
CA THR A 51 -6.10 4.10 17.88
C THR A 51 -5.25 3.89 16.62
N LYS A 52 -4.22 3.03 16.67
CA LYS A 52 -3.39 2.71 15.50
C LYS A 52 -4.17 1.90 14.46
N GLY A 53 -4.99 0.95 14.91
CA GLY A 53 -5.84 0.15 14.02
C GLY A 53 -6.92 1.01 13.34
N LEU A 54 -7.56 1.90 14.09
CA LEU A 54 -8.56 2.83 13.56
C LEU A 54 -7.96 3.80 12.54
N TYR A 55 -6.78 4.35 12.81
CA TYR A 55 -6.09 5.24 11.87
C TYR A 55 -5.77 4.55 10.54
N GLY A 56 -5.27 3.32 10.59
CA GLY A 56 -5.03 2.50 9.40
C GLY A 56 -6.31 2.29 8.58
N LEU A 57 -7.39 1.88 9.24
CA LEU A 57 -8.68 1.69 8.58
C LEU A 57 -9.21 2.99 7.94
N CYS A 58 -9.14 4.12 8.65
CA CYS A 58 -9.55 5.42 8.12
C CYS A 58 -8.73 5.81 6.88
N LYS A 59 -7.43 5.53 6.85
CA LYS A 59 -6.58 5.80 5.67
C LYS A 59 -7.08 5.02 4.45
N HIS A 60 -7.40 3.74 4.61
CA HIS A 60 -7.91 2.94 3.50
C HIS A 60 -9.29 3.43 3.02
N MET A 61 -10.19 3.78 3.94
CA MET A 61 -11.51 4.34 3.61
C MET A 61 -11.39 5.68 2.85
N LEU A 62 -10.46 6.54 3.26
CA LEU A 62 -10.21 7.82 2.60
C LEU A 62 -9.71 7.61 1.17
N ILE A 63 -8.71 6.75 0.97
CA ILE A 63 -8.16 6.46 -0.37
C ILE A 63 -9.23 5.83 -1.27
N MET A 64 -10.02 4.88 -0.74
CA MET A 64 -11.10 4.26 -1.49
C MET A 64 -12.17 5.28 -1.92
N THR A 65 -12.58 6.16 -1.01
CA THR A 65 -13.54 7.23 -1.31
C THR A 65 -12.98 8.20 -2.36
N MET A 66 -11.70 8.58 -2.25
CA MET A 66 -11.02 9.42 -3.24
C MET A 66 -11.04 8.77 -4.62
N VAL A 67 -10.67 7.50 -4.74
CA VAL A 67 -10.63 6.81 -6.04
C VAL A 67 -12.03 6.69 -6.64
N LEU A 68 -13.03 6.27 -5.87
CA LEU A 68 -14.40 6.09 -6.35
C LEU A 68 -15.09 7.41 -6.77
N THR A 69 -14.64 8.54 -6.24
CA THR A 69 -15.18 9.87 -6.59
C THR A 69 -14.41 10.53 -7.75
N VAL A 70 -13.08 10.47 -7.72
CA VAL A 70 -12.22 11.12 -8.72
C VAL A 70 -12.21 10.36 -10.04
N TYR A 71 -12.25 9.02 -10.01
CA TYR A 71 -12.23 8.20 -11.23
C TYR A 71 -13.37 8.53 -12.22
N PRO A 72 -14.67 8.42 -11.85
CA PRO A 72 -15.76 8.70 -12.79
C PRO A 72 -15.78 10.18 -13.23
N TYR A 73 -15.27 11.08 -12.40
CA TYR A 73 -15.11 12.49 -12.74
C TYR A 73 -14.07 12.69 -13.87
N LEU A 74 -12.89 12.08 -13.76
CA LEU A 74 -11.85 12.15 -14.80
C LEU A 74 -12.29 11.48 -16.11
N ILE A 75 -12.99 10.35 -16.04
CA ILE A 75 -13.59 9.71 -17.22
C ILE A 75 -14.59 10.65 -17.90
N THR A 76 -15.41 11.38 -17.13
CA THR A 76 -16.37 12.35 -17.67
C THR A 76 -15.69 13.52 -18.39
N LEU A 77 -14.49 13.92 -17.95
CA LEU A 77 -13.67 14.94 -18.60
C LEU A 77 -12.83 14.40 -19.77
N ASN A 78 -13.00 13.13 -20.13
CA ASN A 78 -12.27 12.43 -21.18
C ASN A 78 -10.77 12.22 -20.87
N PHE A 79 -10.37 12.28 -19.59
CA PHE A 79 -9.02 12.01 -19.11
C PHE A 79 -8.84 10.53 -18.73
N ASN A 80 -9.17 9.64 -19.66
CA ASN A 80 -9.22 8.19 -19.43
C ASN A 80 -7.87 7.62 -18.97
N SER A 81 -6.78 7.97 -19.64
CA SER A 81 -5.44 7.49 -19.30
C SER A 81 -5.00 7.96 -17.91
N THR A 82 -5.31 9.20 -17.54
CA THR A 82 -5.01 9.75 -16.21
C THR A 82 -5.80 9.03 -15.12
N ALA A 83 -7.10 8.77 -15.36
CA ALA A 83 -7.95 8.03 -14.43
C ALA A 83 -7.43 6.61 -14.20
N GLN A 84 -7.09 5.89 -15.28
CA GLN A 84 -6.54 4.53 -15.20
C GLN A 84 -5.18 4.52 -14.49
N PHE A 85 -4.28 5.43 -14.84
CA PHE A 85 -2.97 5.54 -14.20
C PHE A 85 -3.10 5.80 -12.70
N MET A 86 -4.01 6.68 -12.28
CA MET A 86 -4.28 6.93 -10.87
C MET A 86 -4.69 5.65 -10.13
N VAL A 87 -5.65 4.89 -10.67
CA VAL A 87 -6.11 3.63 -10.05
C VAL A 87 -4.99 2.59 -10.01
N LEU A 88 -4.19 2.48 -11.08
CA LEU A 88 -3.05 1.57 -11.13
C LEU A 88 -1.96 1.96 -10.11
N ALA A 89 -1.69 3.25 -9.95
CA ALA A 89 -0.72 3.74 -8.97
C ALA A 89 -1.14 3.42 -7.53
N PHE A 90 -2.42 3.62 -7.18
CA PHE A 90 -2.94 3.21 -5.88
C PHE A 90 -2.97 1.69 -5.73
N SER A 91 -3.41 0.96 -6.75
CA SER A 91 -3.39 -0.51 -6.77
C SER A 91 -1.99 -1.06 -6.49
N TYR A 92 -0.96 -0.45 -7.08
CA TYR A 92 0.43 -0.80 -6.83
C TYR A 92 0.82 -0.59 -5.36
N GLN A 93 0.45 0.55 -4.75
CA GLN A 93 0.72 0.79 -3.33
C GLN A 93 0.04 -0.25 -2.42
N TYR A 94 -1.20 -0.62 -2.74
CA TYR A 94 -1.91 -1.67 -2.01
C TYR A 94 -1.25 -3.05 -2.18
N LEU A 95 -0.78 -3.39 -3.38
CA LEU A 95 -0.04 -4.63 -3.63
C LEU A 95 1.23 -4.70 -2.77
N VAL A 96 2.00 -3.61 -2.75
CA VAL A 96 3.19 -3.47 -1.89
C VAL A 96 2.84 -3.67 -0.42
N SER A 97 1.78 -3.02 0.08
CA SER A 97 1.35 -3.14 1.48
C SER A 97 0.91 -4.55 1.85
N ILE A 98 0.16 -5.24 0.97
CA ILE A 98 -0.25 -6.64 1.16
C ILE A 98 0.99 -7.53 1.30
N ILE A 99 1.96 -7.40 0.39
CA ILE A 99 3.14 -8.26 0.40
C ILE A 99 4.01 -7.96 1.62
N GLU A 100 4.12 -6.71 2.04
CA GLU A 100 4.77 -6.37 3.32
C GLU A 100 4.07 -7.06 4.50
N ASN A 101 2.75 -7.02 4.55
CA ASN A 101 1.98 -7.66 5.62
C ASN A 101 2.16 -9.18 5.61
N LEU A 102 2.14 -9.80 4.43
CA LEU A 102 2.32 -11.23 4.26
C LEU A 102 3.76 -11.69 4.55
N SER A 103 4.78 -10.93 4.16
CA SER A 103 6.19 -11.27 4.41
C SER A 103 6.54 -11.20 5.90
N GLN A 104 5.97 -10.25 6.63
CA GLN A 104 6.16 -10.15 8.08
C GLN A 104 5.32 -11.17 8.87
N MET A 105 4.27 -11.70 8.25
CA MET A 105 3.60 -12.89 8.78
C MET A 105 4.50 -14.08 8.48
N ASP A 106 5.01 -14.77 9.50
CA ASP A 106 5.73 -16.04 9.32
C ASP A 106 4.75 -17.14 8.84
N ILE A 107 4.31 -17.07 7.59
CA ILE A 107 3.27 -17.91 7.02
C ILE A 107 3.83 -19.32 6.86
N HIS A 108 3.38 -20.28 7.68
CA HIS A 108 3.75 -21.71 7.57
C HIS A 108 3.02 -22.44 6.43
N VAL A 109 2.61 -21.71 5.39
CA VAL A 109 1.89 -22.24 4.24
C VAL A 109 2.87 -22.39 3.10
N GLU A 110 3.38 -23.61 2.91
CA GLU A 110 4.48 -23.95 2.01
C GLU A 110 4.23 -23.53 0.55
N TRP A 111 2.98 -23.60 0.08
CA TRP A 111 2.64 -23.23 -1.30
C TRP A 111 2.58 -21.71 -1.53
N LEU A 112 2.38 -20.92 -0.47
CA LEU A 112 2.19 -19.47 -0.56
C LEU A 112 3.51 -18.69 -0.41
N ARG A 113 4.46 -19.22 0.35
CA ARG A 113 5.83 -18.67 0.51
C ARG A 113 6.50 -18.31 -0.83
N PRO A 114 6.62 -19.23 -1.81
CA PRO A 114 7.30 -18.90 -3.07
C PRO A 114 6.60 -17.80 -3.86
N ILE A 115 5.28 -17.64 -3.74
CA ILE A 115 4.54 -16.56 -4.42
C ILE A 115 4.87 -15.22 -3.77
N ILE A 116 4.89 -15.16 -2.44
CA ILE A 116 5.21 -13.95 -1.68
C ILE A 116 6.65 -13.51 -1.97
N ASP A 117 7.61 -14.44 -1.95
CA ASP A 117 9.04 -14.13 -2.17
C ASP A 117 9.31 -13.64 -3.60
N ASN A 118 8.66 -14.26 -4.60
CA ASN A 118 8.73 -13.80 -5.99
C ASN A 118 8.12 -12.40 -6.18
N LEU A 119 7.05 -12.07 -5.46
CA LEU A 119 6.44 -10.75 -5.56
C LEU A 119 7.25 -9.70 -4.78
N ALA A 120 7.76 -10.04 -3.60
CA ALA A 120 8.59 -9.15 -2.79
C ALA A 120 9.88 -8.75 -3.51
N SER A 121 10.55 -9.73 -4.13
CA SER A 121 11.76 -9.48 -4.94
C SER A 121 11.46 -8.62 -6.16
N LYS A 122 10.38 -8.88 -6.89
CA LYS A 122 9.98 -8.08 -8.06
C LYS A 122 9.63 -6.63 -7.71
N LEU A 123 9.12 -6.40 -6.51
CA LEU A 123 8.73 -5.06 -6.06
C LEU A 123 9.86 -4.32 -5.34
N ASN A 124 11.06 -4.89 -5.25
CA ASN A 124 12.22 -4.33 -4.54
C ASN A 124 11.82 -3.80 -3.15
N LEU A 125 11.10 -4.60 -2.37
CA LEU A 125 10.64 -4.17 -1.04
C LEU A 125 11.85 -3.90 -0.15
N ALA A 126 12.12 -2.61 0.11
CA ALA A 126 13.24 -2.19 0.96
C ALA A 126 13.22 -2.91 2.31
N LYS A 127 12.03 -3.16 2.88
CA LYS A 127 11.88 -3.83 4.18
C LYS A 127 12.18 -5.33 4.22
N SER A 128 12.34 -5.99 3.07
CA SER A 128 12.76 -7.39 3.00
C SER A 128 14.26 -7.55 2.74
N GLN A 129 14.98 -6.45 2.48
CA GLN A 129 16.43 -6.47 2.34
C GLN A 129 17.07 -6.58 3.74
N THR A 130 18.17 -7.33 3.83
CA THR A 130 18.85 -7.63 5.12
C THR A 130 19.43 -6.38 5.81
N ASP A 131 19.50 -5.24 5.11
CA ASP A 131 20.00 -3.95 5.58
C ASP A 131 18.90 -2.97 6.03
N TYR A 132 17.63 -3.37 6.02
CA TYR A 132 16.54 -2.52 6.49
C TYR A 132 16.45 -2.49 8.02
N ASP A 133 16.81 -1.36 8.62
CA ASP A 133 16.49 -1.05 10.00
C ASP A 133 15.28 -0.10 10.08
N ALA A 134 14.19 -0.54 10.71
CA ALA A 134 12.99 0.26 10.92
C ALA A 134 13.25 1.53 11.76
N LYS A 135 14.39 1.61 12.47
CA LYS A 135 14.83 2.78 13.25
C LYS A 135 15.37 3.91 12.38
N ASP A 136 15.77 3.63 11.15
CA ASP A 136 16.31 4.63 10.22
C ASP A 136 15.21 5.42 9.50
N PHE A 137 13.93 5.16 9.79
CA PHE A 137 12.81 5.80 9.13
C PHE A 137 11.87 6.40 10.17
N ASN A 138 11.45 7.65 9.92
CA ASN A 138 10.49 8.31 10.79
C ASN A 138 9.14 7.56 10.78
N HIS A 139 8.68 7.11 11.95
CA HIS A 139 7.45 6.33 12.08
C HIS A 139 6.16 7.06 11.63
N VAL A 140 6.19 8.37 11.49
CA VAL A 140 5.03 9.21 11.11
C VAL A 140 5.09 9.60 9.63
N THR A 141 6.27 10.00 9.14
CA THR A 141 6.42 10.52 7.77
C THR A 141 7.00 9.51 6.78
N GLY A 142 7.59 8.41 7.23
CA GLY A 142 8.24 7.41 6.38
C GLY A 142 9.53 7.91 5.70
N SER A 143 9.95 9.14 6.00
CA SER A 143 11.20 9.72 5.49
C SER A 143 12.40 9.01 6.12
N TYR A 144 13.38 8.65 5.29
CA TYR A 144 14.67 8.15 5.74
C TYR A 144 15.36 9.22 6.59
N GLN A 145 15.76 8.84 7.79
CA GLN A 145 16.49 9.63 8.77
C GLN A 145 17.86 9.02 9.10
N GLY A 146 18.32 8.05 8.30
CA GLY A 146 19.61 7.41 8.51
C GLY A 146 20.71 8.45 8.65
N LYS A 147 21.55 8.28 9.68
CA LYS A 147 22.71 9.14 9.94
C LYS A 147 23.55 9.20 8.67
N GLU A 148 23.91 10.41 8.23
CA GLU A 148 25.02 10.60 7.29
C GLU A 148 26.19 9.75 7.81
N LYS A 149 26.58 8.72 7.06
CA LYS A 149 27.87 8.08 7.30
C LYS A 149 28.90 9.18 7.05
N ASP A 150 29.58 9.58 8.10
CA ASP A 150 30.71 10.51 8.08
C ASP A 150 31.56 10.25 6.83
N ASN A 151 31.49 11.20 5.89
CA ASN A 151 32.53 11.40 4.91
C ASN A 151 33.70 12.04 5.66
N ASP A 152 34.43 11.27 6.45
CA ASP A 152 35.71 11.70 6.99
C ASP A 152 36.85 10.86 6.41
N THR A 153 37.39 11.43 5.34
CA THR A 153 38.82 11.69 5.16
C THR A 153 39.79 10.66 5.76
N LYS A 154 40.46 9.92 4.86
CA LYS A 154 41.92 9.82 4.89
C LYS A 154 42.44 9.66 3.46
N ASN A 155 42.65 10.80 2.82
CA ASN A 155 43.70 10.94 1.82
C ASN A 155 45.02 11.19 2.57
N ASP A 156 46.10 10.66 1.98
CA ASP A 156 47.50 11.04 2.15
C ASP A 156 48.21 10.76 3.48
N SER A 157 49.22 9.88 3.45
CA SER A 157 50.65 10.26 3.58
C SER A 157 51.54 9.04 3.90
N ASN A 158 52.54 8.82 3.03
CA ASN A 158 53.79 8.05 3.15
C ASN A 158 53.76 6.53 3.29
#